data_AF-A0A0D7WUY8-F1
#
_entry.id   AF-A0A0D7WUY8-F1
#
_cell.length_a   1.000
_cell.length_b   1.000
_cell.length_c   1.000
_cell.angle_alpha   90.00
_cell.angle_beta   90.00
_cell.angle_gamma   90.00
#
_symmetry.space_group_name_H-M   'P 1'
#
loop_
_entity.id
_entity.type
_entity.pdbx_description
1 polymer ?
#
loop_
_entity_poly.entity_id
_entity_poly.type
_entity_poly.pdbx_seq_one_letter_code
_entity_poly.pdbx_strand_id
1 'polypeptide(L)'
;MNKIYLYLSFLIHFILASLLPYQIVMVSTCIYYIGFFMGKYSAPDLIGEENLFAIILFITLLFVSMSAFLLIFSYGTLFKKAGVKKSIFCTVNLTIFLFVCLFH
;
A
#
# COMPACT_ATOMS: atom_id res chain seq x y z
N MET A 1 0.50 -28.92 -4.46
CA MET A 1 0.57 -27.44 -4.56
C MET A 1 -0.86 -26.92 -4.66
N ASN A 2 -1.33 -26.20 -3.64
CA ASN A 2 -2.72 -25.72 -3.62
C ASN A 2 -2.83 -24.43 -4.44
N LYS A 3 -3.22 -24.58 -5.71
CA LYS A 3 -3.30 -23.49 -6.69
C LYS A 3 -4.22 -22.34 -6.25
N ILE A 4 -5.27 -22.63 -5.47
CA ILE A 4 -6.21 -21.63 -4.96
C ILE A 4 -5.50 -20.56 -4.12
N TYR A 5 -4.58 -20.93 -3.23
CA TYR A 5 -3.86 -19.97 -2.39
C TYR A 5 -2.83 -19.15 -3.18
N LEU A 6 -2.30 -19.68 -4.29
CA LEU A 6 -1.45 -18.92 -5.20
C LEU A 6 -2.27 -17.86 -5.95
N TYR A 7 -3.43 -18.23 -6.50
CA TYR A 7 -4.32 -17.27 -7.15
C TYR A 7 -4.83 -16.20 -6.18
N LEU A 8 -5.16 -16.56 -4.94
CA LEU A 8 -5.53 -15.61 -3.91
C LEU A 8 -4.38 -14.64 -3.59
N SER A 9 -3.14 -15.14 -3.50
CA SER A 9 -1.97 -14.28 -3.32
C SER A 9 -1.77 -13.33 -4.48
N PHE A 10 -1.94 -13.80 -5.72
CA PHE A 10 -1.82 -12.97 -6.91
C PHE A 10 -2.90 -11.88 -6.94
N LEU A 11 -4.13 -12.22 -6.59
CA LEU A 11 -5.22 -11.25 -6.49
C LEU A 11 -4.91 -10.16 -5.46
N ILE A 12 -4.39 -10.54 -4.28
CA ILE A 12 -3.99 -9.58 -3.25
C ILE A 12 -2.89 -8.65 -3.76
N HIS A 13 -1.84 -9.18 -4.40
CA HIS A 13 -0.74 -8.37 -4.93
C HIS A 13 -1.16 -7.49 -6.10
N PHE A 14 -2.08 -7.96 -6.95
CA PHE A 14 -2.67 -7.15 -8.01
C PHE A 14 -3.42 -5.95 -7.43
N ILE A 15 -4.31 -6.18 -6.46
CA ILE A 15 -5.06 -5.10 -5.79
C ILE A 15 -4.10 -4.12 -5.11
N LEU A 16 -3.11 -4.62 -4.36
CA LEU A 16 -2.12 -3.77 -3.69
C LEU A 16 -1.31 -2.93 -4.69
N ALA A 17 -0.89 -3.52 -5.82
CA ALA A 17 -0.16 -2.80 -6.85
C ALA A 17 -1.01 -1.71 -7.50
N SER A 18 -2.27 -2.00 -7.84
CA SER A 18 -3.19 -1.00 -8.41
C SER A 18 -3.53 0.13 -7.44
N LEU A 19 -3.52 -0.13 -6.13
CA LEU A 19 -3.78 0.88 -5.10
C LEU A 19 -2.54 1.70 -4.73
N LEU A 20 -1.34 1.25 -5.09
CA LEU A 20 -0.08 1.87 -4.70
C LEU A 20 0.05 3.34 -5.16
N PRO A 21 -0.29 3.73 -6.41
CA PRO A 21 -0.19 5.13 -6.83
C PRO A 21 -1.04 6.07 -5.96
N TYR A 22 -2.26 5.65 -5.64
CA TYR A 22 -3.16 6.40 -4.77
C TYR A 22 -2.61 6.53 -3.35
N GLN A 23 -1.98 5.47 -2.82
CA GLN A 23 -1.30 5.51 -1.53
C GLN A 23 -0.14 6.49 -1.53
N ILE A 24 0.68 6.49 -2.58
CA ILE A 24 1.80 7.42 -2.72
C ILE A 24 1.29 8.86 -2.71
N VAL A 25 0.22 9.17 -3.45
CA VAL A 25 -0.39 10.50 -3.46
C VAL A 25 -0.87 10.89 -2.06
N MET A 26 -1.67 10.03 -1.41
CA MET A 26 -2.21 10.29 -0.06
C MET A 26 -1.12 10.51 0.98
N VAL A 27 -0.07 9.68 0.97
CA VAL A 27 1.07 9.80 1.89
C VAL A 27 1.88 11.07 1.60
N SER A 28 2.11 11.39 0.33
CA SER A 28 2.83 12.61 -0.07
C SER A 28 2.08 13.86 0.36
N THR A 29 0.75 13.88 0.19
CA THR A 29 -0.11 14.94 0.71
C THR A 29 0.03 15.06 2.22
N CYS A 30 -0.06 13.96 2.98
CA CYS A 30 0.14 14.00 4.43
C CYS A 30 1.51 14.59 4.83
N ILE A 31 2.58 14.19 4.13
CA ILE A 31 3.94 14.71 4.38
C ILE A 31 4.01 16.22 4.08
N TYR A 32 3.36 16.69 3.01
CA TYR A 32 3.28 18.10 2.67
C TYR A 32 2.59 18.91 3.78
N TYR A 33 1.43 18.47 4.26
CA TYR A 33 0.71 19.09 5.37
C TYR A 33 1.55 19.11 6.66
N ILE A 34 2.19 17.98 7.02
CA ILE A 34 3.07 17.92 8.19
C ILE A 34 4.22 18.93 8.05
N GLY A 35 4.83 19.01 6.88
CA GLY A 35 5.90 19.98 6.60
C GLY A 35 5.45 21.43 6.70
N PHE A 36 4.21 21.75 6.29
CA PHE A 36 3.60 23.06 6.50
C PHE A 36 3.43 23.38 7.98
N PHE A 37 2.84 22.47 8.78
CA PHE A 37 2.69 22.67 10.24
C PHE A 37 4.04 22.79 10.98
N MET A 38 5.09 22.17 10.46
CA MET A 38 6.46 22.33 10.96
C MET A 38 7.15 23.63 10.50
N GLY A 39 6.49 24.46 9.70
CA GLY A 39 7.05 25.70 9.15
C GLY A 39 8.11 25.50 8.05
N LYS A 40 8.20 24.30 7.46
CA LYS A 40 9.18 23.99 6.40
C LYS A 40 8.73 24.39 5.00
N TYR A 41 7.43 24.50 4.78
CA TYR A 41 6.84 24.88 3.49
C TYR A 41 5.85 26.03 3.67
N SER A 42 5.77 26.90 2.67
CA SER A 42 4.70 27.91 2.59
C SER A 42 3.55 27.34 1.78
N ALA A 43 2.46 26.99 2.43
CA ALA A 43 1.28 26.39 1.82
C ALA A 43 0.04 27.27 2.10
N PRO A 44 -0.15 28.37 1.35
CA PRO A 44 -1.27 29.28 1.56
C PRO A 44 -2.64 28.64 1.29
N ASP A 45 -2.65 27.58 0.48
CA ASP A 45 -3.78 26.70 0.18
C ASP A 45 -4.27 25.87 1.37
N LEU A 46 -3.47 25.74 2.43
CA LEU A 46 -3.79 24.91 3.60
C LEU A 46 -4.34 25.69 4.80
N ILE A 47 -4.36 27.03 4.72
CA ILE A 47 -4.78 27.89 5.82
C ILE A 47 -6.30 27.73 6.05
N GLY A 48 -6.68 27.22 7.21
CA GLY A 48 -8.09 26.97 7.57
C GLY A 48 -8.60 25.55 7.25
N GLU A 49 -7.77 24.69 6.65
CA GLU A 49 -8.14 23.31 6.29
C GLU A 49 -7.64 22.24 7.29
N GLU A 50 -7.39 22.65 8.53
CA GLU A 50 -6.81 21.80 9.58
C GLU A 50 -7.67 20.55 9.88
N ASN A 51 -9.00 20.71 9.83
CA ASN A 51 -9.94 19.59 9.99
C ASN A 51 -9.85 18.59 8.83
N LEU A 52 -9.60 19.08 7.61
CA LEU A 52 -9.44 18.23 6.44
C LEU A 52 -8.15 17.40 6.55
N PHE A 53 -7.07 18.00 7.06
CA PHE A 53 -5.82 17.28 7.31
C PHE A 53 -6.01 16.11 8.27
N ALA A 54 -6.70 16.31 9.40
CA ALA A 54 -6.92 15.24 10.38
C ALA A 54 -7.69 14.05 9.76
N ILE A 55 -8.69 14.33 8.92
CA ILE A 55 -9.46 13.32 8.20
C ILE A 55 -8.57 12.58 7.18
N ILE A 56 -7.82 13.31 6.34
CA ILE A 56 -6.93 12.73 5.33
C ILE A 56 -5.85 11.86 5.99
N LEU A 57 -5.27 12.33 7.09
CA LEU A 57 -4.26 11.58 7.85
C LEU A 57 -4.83 10.27 8.40
N PHE A 58 -6.03 10.31 8.99
CA PHE A 58 -6.70 9.13 9.51
C PHE A 58 -7.00 8.10 8.40
N ILE A 59 -7.55 8.54 7.27
CA ILE A 59 -7.83 7.66 6.12
C ILE A 59 -6.53 7.07 5.58
N THR A 60 -5.46 7.88 5.47
CA THR A 60 -4.16 7.43 4.98
C THR A 60 -3.56 6.35 5.88
N LEU A 61 -3.60 6.55 7.20
CA LEU A 61 -3.13 5.56 8.18
C LEU A 61 -3.95 4.26 8.10
N LEU A 62 -5.27 4.36 7.97
CA LEU A 62 -6.14 3.19 7.79
C LEU A 62 -5.78 2.43 6.51
N PHE A 63 -5.55 3.14 5.41
CA PHE A 63 -5.25 2.53 4.13
C PHE A 63 -3.87 1.86 4.09
N VAL A 64 -2.85 2.50 4.68
CA VAL A 64 -1.50 1.92 4.83
C VAL A 64 -1.53 0.70 5.74
N SER A 65 -2.26 0.77 6.87
CA SER A 65 -2.35 -0.36 7.80
C SER A 65 -3.08 -1.57 7.21
N MET A 66 -4.16 -1.37 6.45
CA MET A 66 -4.83 -2.45 5.71
C MET A 66 -3.90 -3.11 4.69
N SER A 67 -3.09 -2.31 4.00
CA SER A 67 -2.15 -2.82 3.00
C SER A 67 -1.03 -3.63 3.63
N ALA A 68 -0.48 -3.14 4.73
CA ALA A 68 0.50 -3.87 5.53
C ALA A 68 -0.08 -5.20 6.05
N PHE A 69 -1.33 -5.20 6.54
CA PHE A 69 -2.01 -6.40 7.00
C PHE A 69 -2.16 -7.44 5.88
N LEU A 70 -2.59 -7.03 4.68
CA LEU A 70 -2.72 -7.91 3.52
C LEU A 70 -1.38 -8.52 3.09
N LEU A 71 -0.30 -7.74 3.12
CA LEU A 71 1.05 -8.25 2.85
C LEU A 71 1.47 -9.28 3.91
N ILE A 72 1.31 -8.96 5.19
CA ILE A 72 1.66 -9.88 6.29
C ILE A 72 0.85 -11.18 6.18
N PHE A 73 -0.45 -11.08 5.88
CA PHE A 73 -1.31 -12.25 5.69
C PHE A 73 -0.86 -13.10 4.49
N SER A 74 -0.52 -12.47 3.37
CA SER A 74 -0.06 -13.18 2.17
C SER A 74 1.27 -13.90 2.42
N TYR A 75 2.27 -13.19 2.94
CA TYR A 75 3.61 -13.71 3.20
C TYR A 75 3.75 -14.54 4.48
N GLY A 76 2.79 -14.46 5.40
CA GLY A 76 2.80 -15.22 6.65
C GLY A 76 1.99 -16.51 6.55
N THR A 77 0.87 -16.47 5.83
CA THR A 77 -0.14 -17.54 5.84
C THR A 77 -0.29 -18.22 4.48
N LEU A 78 -0.41 -17.46 3.39
CA LEU A 78 -0.71 -18.03 2.07
C LEU A 78 0.46 -18.83 1.50
N PHE A 79 1.70 -18.38 1.69
CA PHE A 79 2.87 -19.14 1.21
C PHE A 79 2.93 -20.56 1.81
N LYS A 80 2.63 -20.69 3.12
CA LYS A 80 2.63 -21.99 3.82
C LYS A 80 1.55 -22.90 3.24
N LYS A 81 0.35 -22.35 3.02
CA LYS A 81 -0.80 -23.10 2.48
C LYS A 81 -0.64 -23.46 0.99
N ALA A 82 0.11 -22.67 0.21
CA ALA A 82 0.41 -22.95 -1.19
C ALA A 82 1.36 -24.15 -1.38
N GLY A 83 2.24 -24.39 -0.40
CA GLY A 83 3.26 -25.45 -0.46
C GLY A 83 4.42 -25.12 -1.41
N VAL A 84 4.74 -23.84 -1.56
CA VAL A 84 5.83 -23.34 -2.42
C VAL A 84 6.96 -22.80 -1.55
N LYS A 85 8.22 -22.92 -2.01
CA LYS A 85 9.37 -22.29 -1.34
C LYS A 85 9.13 -20.78 -1.21
N LYS A 86 9.44 -20.23 -0.03
CA LYS A 86 9.23 -18.79 0.28
C LYS A 86 9.90 -17.87 -0.74
N SER A 87 11.10 -18.20 -1.20
CA SER A 87 11.83 -17.43 -2.22
C SER A 87 11.04 -17.34 -3.53
N ILE A 88 10.59 -18.48 -4.07
CA ILE A 88 9.81 -18.56 -5.31
C ILE A 88 8.50 -17.79 -5.16
N PHE A 89 7.80 -17.98 -4.04
CA PHE A 89 6.55 -17.26 -3.75
C PHE A 89 6.77 -15.74 -3.74
N CYS A 90 7.87 -15.28 -3.13
CA CYS A 90 8.21 -13.87 -3.07
C CYS A 90 8.56 -13.32 -4.46
N THR A 91 9.42 -14.00 -5.22
CA THR A 91 9.81 -13.57 -6.56
C THR A 91 8.60 -13.45 -7.47
N VAL A 92 7.72 -14.46 -7.54
CA VAL A 92 6.57 -14.42 -8.45
C VAL A 92 5.59 -13.30 -8.09
N ASN A 93 5.28 -13.13 -6.80
CA ASN A 93 4.40 -12.05 -6.35
C ASN A 93 5.03 -10.67 -6.58
N LEU A 94 6.34 -10.51 -6.36
CA LEU A 94 7.06 -9.27 -6.63
C LEU A 94 7.08 -8.95 -8.13
N THR A 95 7.28 -9.94 -9.00
CA THR A 95 7.23 -9.74 -10.46
C THR A 95 5.87 -9.25 -10.90
N ILE A 96 4.78 -9.85 -10.37
CA ILE A 96 3.41 -9.40 -10.68
C ILE A 96 3.17 -7.98 -10.15
N PHE A 97 3.60 -7.72 -8.92
CA PHE A 97 3.46 -6.41 -8.30
C PHE A 97 4.14 -5.31 -9.13
N LEU A 98 5.40 -5.53 -9.53
CA LEU A 98 6.16 -4.61 -10.37
C LEU A 98 5.57 -4.48 -11.77
N PHE A 99 5.12 -5.59 -12.36
CA PHE A 99 4.44 -5.58 -13.65
C PHE A 99 3.21 -4.67 -13.60
N VAL A 100 2.31 -4.89 -12.64
CA VAL A 100 1.11 -4.04 -12.50
C VAL A 100 1.48 -2.58 -12.24
N CYS A 101 2.49 -2.30 -11.41
CA CYS A 101 2.92 -0.93 -11.15
C CYS A 101 3.53 -0.23 -12.37
N LEU A 102 4.11 -0.96 -13.33
CA LEU A 102 4.72 -0.40 -14.53
C LEU A 102 3.72 -0.14 -15.67
N PHE A 103 2.61 -0.89 -15.68
CA PHE A 103 1.60 -0.84 -16.75
C PHE A 103 0.29 -0.14 -16.32
N HIS A 104 0.28 0.45 -15.13
CA HIS A 104 -0.82 1.27 -14.60
C HIS A 104 -0.38 2.73 -14.53
#